data_AF-A0A853GB16-F1
#
_entry.id   AF-A0A853GB16-F1
#
_cell.length_a   1.000
_cell.length_b   1.000
_cell.length_c   1.000
_cell.angle_alpha   90.00
_cell.angle_beta   90.00
_cell.angle_gamma   90.00
#
_symmetry.space_group_name_H-M   'P 1'
#
loop_
_entity.id
_entity.type
_entity.pdbx_description
1 polymer ?
#
loop_
_entity_poly.entity_id
_entity_poly.type
_entity_poly.pdbx_seq_one_letter_code
_entity_poly.pdbx_strand_id
1 'polypeptide(L)'
;MNRFLVVFLSLFVSSVFAYIDEYVNLGEQASSIKLSGKVFHKNPSIIRKMHPEFLRHKRDKTLRQGIRTNEYSLKGCVSCHANKNKINNQYYSVDKKGQFCSDCHKKVGVSFDCFSCHRTVPREDLL
;
A
#
# COMPACT_ATOMS: atom_id res chain seq x y z
N MET A 1 -26.43 36.95 -30.76
CA MET A 1 -25.13 36.84 -30.07
C MET A 1 -25.24 36.84 -28.54
N ASN A 2 -26.10 37.65 -27.92
CA ASN A 2 -26.13 37.80 -26.45
C ASN A 2 -26.72 36.60 -25.67
N ARG A 3 -27.54 35.75 -26.30
CA ARG A 3 -28.16 34.59 -25.60
C ARG A 3 -27.16 33.46 -25.32
N PHE A 4 -26.16 33.28 -26.19
CA PHE A 4 -25.07 32.31 -25.96
C PHE A 4 -24.08 32.80 -24.90
N LEU A 5 -23.84 34.12 -24.83
CA LEU A 5 -22.98 34.72 -23.81
C LEU A 5 -23.52 34.52 -22.39
N VAL A 6 -24.84 34.63 -22.21
CA VAL A 6 -25.51 34.44 -20.90
C VAL A 6 -25.47 32.98 -20.44
N VAL A 7 -25.59 32.02 -21.37
CA VAL A 7 -25.48 30.58 -21.04
C VAL A 7 -24.04 30.19 -20.68
N PHE A 8 -23.05 30.80 -21.34
CA PHE A 8 -21.64 30.58 -20.98
C PHE A 8 -21.29 31.22 -19.63
N LEU A 9 -21.85 32.41 -19.33
CA LEU A 9 -21.63 33.08 -18.05
C LEU A 9 -22.26 32.33 -16.88
N SER A 10 -23.44 31.70 -17.07
CA SER A 10 -24.10 30.94 -16.01
C SER A 10 -23.42 29.60 -15.69
N LEU A 11 -22.75 28.99 -16.67
CA LEU A 11 -21.96 27.75 -16.46
C LEU A 11 -20.67 27.97 -15.65
N PHE A 12 -20.14 29.19 -15.60
CA PHE A 12 -18.94 29.53 -14.81
C PHE A 12 -19.21 29.75 -13.32
N VAL A 13 -20.47 30.01 -12.92
CA VAL A 13 -20.82 30.29 -11.52
C VAL A 13 -20.99 29.00 -10.71
N SER A 14 -21.37 27.88 -11.35
CA SER A 14 -21.59 26.59 -10.68
C SER A 14 -20.30 25.84 -10.31
N SER A 15 -19.13 26.23 -10.82
CA SER A 15 -17.85 25.60 -10.50
C SER A 15 -17.20 26.07 -9.20
N VAL A 16 -17.75 27.09 -8.52
CA VAL A 16 -17.12 27.68 -7.31
C VAL A 16 -17.50 26.97 -6.01
N PHE A 17 -18.51 26.10 -6.00
CA PHE A 17 -18.90 25.31 -4.82
C PHE A 17 -18.49 23.83 -4.92
N ALA A 18 -17.29 23.56 -5.45
CA ALA A 18 -16.67 22.25 -5.29
C ALA A 18 -16.13 22.13 -3.85
N TYR A 19 -17.02 21.69 -2.95
CA TYR A 19 -16.75 20.84 -1.78
C TYR A 19 -15.45 21.12 -1.02
N ILE A 20 -15.54 21.87 0.09
CA ILE A 20 -14.55 21.80 1.18
C ILE A 20 -14.73 20.43 1.83
N ASP A 21 -14.15 19.40 1.23
CA ASP A 21 -13.89 18.15 1.93
C ASP A 21 -12.71 18.40 2.87
N GLU A 22 -12.85 18.00 4.13
CA GLU A 22 -11.76 17.98 5.09
C GLU A 22 -10.66 17.07 4.54
N TYR A 23 -9.66 17.68 3.88
CA TYR A 23 -8.55 16.95 3.28
C TYR A 23 -7.72 16.34 4.39
N VAL A 24 -8.01 15.07 4.71
CA VAL A 24 -7.20 14.28 5.63
C VAL A 24 -5.83 14.11 5.00
N ASN A 25 -4.88 14.95 5.42
CA ASN A 25 -3.50 14.86 5.00
C ASN A 25 -2.90 13.59 5.60
N LEU A 26 -2.86 12.52 4.80
CA LEU A 26 -2.34 11.22 5.20
C LEU A 26 -0.86 11.29 5.59
N GLY A 27 -0.08 12.24 5.06
CA GLY A 27 1.31 12.46 5.42
C GLY A 27 1.49 13.09 6.80
N GLU A 28 0.61 14.02 7.16
CA GLU A 28 0.56 14.62 8.51
C GLU A 28 0.03 13.61 9.53
N GLN A 29 -1.00 12.85 9.16
CA GLN A 29 -1.50 11.75 9.97
C GLN A 29 -0.44 10.65 10.18
N ALA A 30 0.33 10.30 9.14
CA ALA A 30 1.46 9.41 9.24
C ALA A 30 2.55 9.93 10.20
N SER A 31 2.81 11.23 10.16
CA SER A 31 3.82 11.89 10.98
C SER A 31 3.41 11.97 12.45
N SER A 32 2.16 12.31 12.74
CA SER A 32 1.62 12.33 14.11
C SER A 32 1.54 10.92 14.71
N ILE A 33 1.17 9.92 13.90
CA ILE A 33 1.19 8.50 14.27
C ILE A 33 2.63 8.06 14.60
N LYS A 34 3.62 8.43 13.77
CA LYS A 34 5.04 8.15 14.01
C LYS A 34 5.55 8.79 15.32
N LEU A 35 5.13 10.03 15.61
CA LEU A 35 5.49 10.76 16.83
C LEU A 35 4.85 10.18 18.09
N SER A 36 3.71 9.51 17.98
CA SER A 36 2.98 8.93 19.13
C SER A 36 3.66 7.71 19.78
N GLY A 37 4.72 7.16 19.18
CA GLY A 37 5.48 6.03 19.74
C GLY A 37 4.73 4.68 19.81
N LYS A 38 3.46 4.63 19.39
CA LYS A 38 2.65 3.39 19.36
C LYS A 38 3.15 2.43 18.28
N VAL A 39 3.20 1.14 18.60
CA VAL A 39 3.52 0.06 17.65
C VAL A 39 2.24 -0.34 16.90
N PHE A 40 2.04 0.20 15.69
CA PHE A 40 0.78 0.06 14.94
C PHE A 40 0.70 -1.14 14.00
N HIS A 41 1.77 -1.95 13.92
CA HIS A 41 1.85 -3.02 12.94
C HIS A 41 0.94 -4.23 13.24
N LYS A 42 0.09 -4.16 14.30
CA LYS A 42 -0.93 -5.18 14.62
C LYS A 42 -2.34 -4.83 14.14
N ASN A 43 -2.60 -3.59 13.69
CA ASN A 43 -3.94 -3.20 13.23
C ASN A 43 -4.03 -3.24 11.68
N PRO A 44 -4.85 -4.14 11.10
CA PRO A 44 -4.98 -4.25 9.65
C PRO A 44 -5.45 -2.98 8.94
N SER A 45 -6.22 -2.12 9.62
CA SER A 45 -6.69 -0.85 9.05
C SER A 45 -5.55 0.17 8.91
N ILE A 46 -4.60 0.15 9.83
CA ILE A 46 -3.43 1.04 9.78
C ILE A 46 -2.43 0.53 8.75
N ILE A 47 -2.15 -0.78 8.73
CA ILE A 47 -1.30 -1.38 7.69
C ILE A 47 -1.86 -1.06 6.31
N ARG A 48 -3.16 -1.20 6.05
CA ARG A 48 -3.73 -0.88 4.73
C ARG A 48 -3.47 0.57 4.28
N LYS A 49 -3.52 1.53 5.20
CA LYS A 49 -3.27 2.96 4.90
C LYS A 49 -1.78 3.27 4.77
N MET A 50 -0.95 2.67 5.62
CA MET A 50 0.47 3.02 5.80
C MET A 50 1.45 2.01 5.20
N HIS A 51 0.95 0.94 4.56
CA HIS A 51 1.73 -0.14 3.97
C HIS A 51 2.95 0.35 3.15
N PRO A 52 2.80 1.27 2.16
CA PRO A 52 3.94 1.70 1.36
C PRO A 52 5.00 2.41 2.20
N GLU A 53 4.59 3.23 3.17
CA GLU A 53 5.52 3.94 4.05
C GLU A 53 6.30 3.01 4.97
N PHE A 54 5.65 1.99 5.53
CA PHE A 54 6.32 1.00 6.34
C PHE A 54 7.35 0.19 5.53
N LEU A 55 7.00 -0.22 4.31
CA LEU A 55 7.92 -0.92 3.42
C LEU A 55 9.11 -0.03 3.01
N ARG A 56 8.85 1.23 2.65
CA ARG A 56 9.90 2.20 2.28
C ARG A 56 10.86 2.47 3.43
N HIS A 57 10.33 2.72 4.62
CA HIS A 57 11.12 2.93 5.83
C HIS A 57 11.97 1.71 6.18
N LYS A 58 11.39 0.51 6.12
CA LYS A 58 12.12 -0.74 6.36
C LYS A 58 13.22 -0.96 5.31
N ARG A 59 12.94 -0.68 4.04
CA ARG A 59 13.91 -0.76 2.94
C ARG A 59 15.08 0.18 3.19
N ASP A 60 14.82 1.45 3.52
CA ASP A 60 15.89 2.44 3.74
C ASP A 60 16.75 2.08 4.97
N LYS A 61 16.12 1.64 6.07
CA LYS A 61 16.85 1.10 7.23
C LYS A 61 17.74 -0.09 6.84
N THR A 62 17.21 -1.01 6.03
CA THR A 62 17.93 -2.23 5.65
C THR A 62 19.08 -1.95 4.68
N LEU A 63 18.82 -1.19 3.61
CA LEU A 63 19.75 -1.01 2.51
C LEU A 63 20.71 0.16 2.71
N ARG A 64 20.24 1.29 3.27
CA ARG A 64 21.05 2.50 3.43
C ARG A 64 21.74 2.56 4.79
N GLN A 65 21.12 1.99 5.82
CA GLN A 65 21.63 2.07 7.20
C GLN A 65 22.16 0.72 7.72
N GLY A 66 22.01 -0.36 6.95
CA GLY A 66 22.47 -1.70 7.35
C GLY A 66 21.68 -2.37 8.46
N ILE A 67 20.58 -1.78 8.93
CA ILE A 67 19.78 -2.29 10.05
C ILE A 67 18.86 -3.41 9.55
N ARG A 68 19.19 -4.65 9.90
CA ARG A 68 18.41 -5.85 9.56
C ARG A 68 17.70 -6.39 10.79
N THR A 69 16.37 -6.42 10.75
CA THR A 69 15.56 -7.06 11.80
C THR A 69 14.58 -8.05 11.18
N ASN A 70 14.32 -9.15 11.88
CA ASN A 70 13.37 -10.17 11.44
C ASN A 70 11.92 -9.65 11.48
N GLU A 71 11.63 -8.80 12.46
CA GLU A 71 10.34 -8.12 12.61
C GLU A 71 10.01 -7.30 11.37
N TYR A 72 8.79 -7.49 10.87
CA TYR A 72 8.26 -6.78 9.70
C TYR A 72 9.16 -6.90 8.46
N SER A 73 9.91 -7.99 8.37
CA SER A 73 10.68 -8.30 7.16
C SER A 73 9.72 -8.67 6.04
N LEU A 74 10.03 -8.21 4.82
CA LEU A 74 9.25 -8.58 3.62
C LEU A 74 9.18 -10.11 3.46
N LYS A 75 10.26 -10.80 3.82
CA LYS A 75 10.33 -12.26 3.92
C LYS A 75 9.24 -12.83 4.85
N GLY A 76 9.12 -12.32 6.08
CA GLY A 76 8.11 -12.77 7.03
C GLY A 76 6.69 -12.55 6.51
N CYS A 77 6.45 -11.44 5.81
CA CYS A 77 5.17 -11.19 5.17
C CYS A 77 4.83 -12.27 4.12
N VAL A 78 5.77 -12.59 3.22
CA VAL A 78 5.59 -13.63 2.20
C VAL A 78 5.36 -15.02 2.83
N SER A 79 6.12 -15.36 3.87
CA SER A 79 5.98 -16.64 4.59
C SER A 79 4.57 -16.89 5.12
N CYS A 80 3.87 -15.86 5.60
CA CYS A 80 2.51 -16.00 6.12
C CYS A 80 1.41 -15.76 5.08
N HIS A 81 1.64 -14.93 4.07
CA HIS A 81 0.61 -14.54 3.08
C HIS A 81 0.63 -15.37 1.78
N ALA A 82 1.65 -16.21 1.56
CA ALA A 82 1.66 -17.14 0.44
C ALA A 82 0.67 -18.29 0.69
N ASN A 83 -0.38 -18.36 -0.12
CA ASN A 83 -1.31 -19.49 -0.06
C ASN A 83 -0.69 -20.74 -0.66
N LYS A 84 -1.12 -21.92 -0.19
CA LYS A 84 -0.76 -23.20 -0.77
C LYS A 84 -1.83 -23.73 -1.71
N ASN A 85 -1.40 -24.45 -2.73
CA ASN A 85 -2.25 -25.32 -3.53
C ASN A 85 -2.64 -26.54 -2.69
N LYS A 86 -3.94 -26.79 -2.59
CA LYS A 86 -4.50 -27.88 -1.76
C LYS A 86 -4.19 -29.28 -2.29
N ILE A 87 -3.85 -29.42 -3.58
CA ILE A 87 -3.62 -30.71 -4.23
C ILE A 87 -2.17 -31.16 -4.06
N ASN A 88 -1.21 -30.29 -4.36
CA ASN A 88 0.22 -30.63 -4.36
C ASN A 88 1.02 -29.97 -3.22
N ASN A 89 0.34 -29.23 -2.33
CA ASN A 89 0.93 -28.54 -1.17
C ASN A 89 2.00 -27.48 -1.50
N GLN A 90 2.14 -27.08 -2.77
CA GLN A 90 3.10 -26.05 -3.20
C GLN A 90 2.56 -24.64 -2.99
N TYR A 91 3.46 -23.68 -2.72
CA TYR A 91 3.07 -22.27 -2.59
C TYR A 91 2.72 -21.63 -3.93
N TYR A 92 1.67 -20.81 -3.94
CA TYR A 92 1.46 -19.84 -5.00
C TYR A 92 2.36 -18.63 -4.79
N SER A 93 2.90 -18.12 -5.89
CA SER A 93 3.57 -16.82 -5.95
C SER A 93 2.62 -15.73 -5.46
N VAL A 94 3.00 -14.94 -4.45
CA VAL A 94 2.12 -13.93 -3.83
C VAL A 94 1.62 -12.84 -4.80
N ASP A 95 2.33 -12.65 -5.91
CA ASP A 95 2.04 -11.71 -7.00
C ASP A 95 1.22 -12.33 -8.14
N LYS A 96 0.89 -13.62 -8.06
CA LYS A 96 -0.01 -14.28 -9.02
C LYS A 96 -1.43 -13.74 -8.86
N LYS A 97 -2.15 -13.61 -9.97
CA LYS A 97 -3.58 -13.25 -9.98
C LYS A 97 -4.37 -14.13 -9.00
N GLY A 98 -5.25 -13.52 -8.20
CA GLY A 98 -6.03 -14.22 -7.18
C GLY A 98 -5.28 -14.46 -5.86
N GLN A 99 -4.05 -13.97 -5.74
CA GLN A 99 -3.30 -13.94 -4.48
C GLN A 99 -3.35 -12.55 -3.86
N PHE A 100 -3.19 -12.50 -2.53
CA PHE A 100 -3.46 -11.31 -1.74
C PHE A 100 -2.74 -10.04 -2.24
N CYS A 101 -1.43 -10.13 -2.52
CA CYS A 101 -0.65 -8.97 -2.95
C CYS A 101 -1.14 -8.45 -4.32
N SER A 102 -1.30 -9.37 -5.29
CA SER A 102 -1.84 -9.04 -6.62
C SER A 102 -3.22 -8.38 -6.54
N ASP A 103 -4.15 -8.95 -5.79
CA ASP A 103 -5.54 -8.48 -5.77
C ASP A 103 -5.66 -7.14 -5.05
N CYS A 104 -4.92 -6.94 -3.96
CA CYS A 104 -4.85 -5.65 -3.27
C CYS A 104 -4.30 -4.57 -4.20
N HIS A 105 -3.17 -4.83 -4.86
CA HIS A 105 -2.50 -3.87 -5.75
C HIS A 105 -3.32 -3.55 -6.98
N LYS A 106 -4.00 -4.54 -7.54
CA LYS A 106 -5.01 -4.34 -8.58
C LYS A 106 -6.13 -3.42 -8.10
N LYS A 107 -6.64 -3.63 -6.89
CA LYS A 107 -7.73 -2.84 -6.31
C LYS A 107 -7.35 -1.37 -6.07
N VAL A 108 -6.12 -1.11 -5.63
CA VAL A 108 -5.66 0.26 -5.34
C VAL A 108 -4.97 0.95 -6.54
N GLY A 109 -4.86 0.26 -7.68
CA GLY A 109 -4.30 0.83 -8.91
C GLY A 109 -2.79 1.04 -8.87
N VAL A 110 -2.05 0.23 -8.11
CA VAL A 110 -0.60 0.37 -7.92
C VAL A 110 0.14 -0.80 -8.55
N SER A 111 1.17 -0.53 -9.36
CA SER A 111 2.10 -1.56 -9.84
C SER A 111 3.11 -1.91 -8.75
N PHE A 112 3.50 -3.19 -8.68
CA PHE A 112 4.57 -3.64 -7.79
C PHE A 112 5.84 -3.87 -8.60
N ASP A 113 6.97 -3.36 -8.12
CA ASP A 113 8.31 -3.70 -8.63
C ASP A 113 9.14 -4.49 -7.61
N CYS A 114 8.67 -4.59 -6.35
CA CYS A 114 9.36 -5.26 -5.24
C CYS A 114 9.85 -6.67 -5.62
N PHE A 115 9.02 -7.42 -6.34
CA PHE A 115 9.29 -8.82 -6.70
C PHE A 115 10.17 -8.99 -7.94
N SER A 116 10.59 -7.89 -8.58
CA SER A 116 11.67 -7.95 -9.59
C SER A 116 12.98 -8.44 -8.98
N CYS A 117 13.21 -8.18 -7.68
CA CYS A 117 14.37 -8.66 -6.94
C CYS A 117 14.01 -9.56 -5.75
N HIS A 118 12.80 -9.45 -5.18
CA HIS A 118 12.38 -10.27 -4.04
C HIS A 118 11.68 -11.56 -4.45
N ARG A 119 11.99 -12.66 -3.73
CA ARG A 119 11.27 -13.93 -3.87
C ARG A 119 9.78 -13.75 -3.56
N THR A 120 8.94 -14.40 -4.36
CA THR A 120 7.48 -14.36 -4.29
C THR A 120 6.87 -15.58 -3.61
N VAL A 121 7.69 -16.57 -3.27
CA VAL A 121 7.31 -17.75 -2.50
C VAL A 121 8.25 -17.90 -1.29
N PRO A 122 7.77 -18.52 -0.18
CA PRO A 122 8.63 -18.84 0.95
C PRO A 122 9.77 -19.77 0.52
N ARG A 123 10.90 -19.72 1.22
CA ARG A 123 11.92 -20.76 1.07
C ARG A 123 11.58 -21.96 1.94
N GLU A 124 11.86 -23.16 1.43
CA GLU A 124 11.67 -24.43 2.13
C GLU A 124 12.60 -24.65 3.33
N ASP A 125 13.76 -23.97 3.37
CA ASP A 125 14.73 -24.04 4.48
C ASP A 125 14.30 -23.27 5.75
N LEU A 126 13.11 -22.68 5.76
CA LEU A 126 12.62 -21.73 6.76
C LEU A 126 11.19 -22.04 7.24
N LEU A 127 10.70 -23.24 6.92
CA LEU A 127 9.44 -23.82 7.37
C LEU A 127 9.72 -24.90 8.40
#